data_AF-A0A966YLZ1-F1
#
_entry.id   AF-A0A966YLZ1-F1
#
_cell.length_a   1.000
_cell.length_b   1.000
_cell.length_c   1.000
_cell.angle_alpha   90.00
_cell.angle_beta   90.00
_cell.angle_gamma   90.00
#
_symmetry.space_group_name_H-M   'P 1'
#
loop_
_entity.id
_entity.type
_entity.pdbx_description
1 polymer ?
#
loop_
_entity_poly.entity_id
_entity_poly.type
_entity_poly.pdbx_seq_one_letter_code
_entity_poly.pdbx_strand_id
1 'polypeptide(L)' 'RYELFHLRDDPYEKQNLAATEPAMLRQMTAAMIAALDAEQALYPVASDGTELRPVVPDG' A
#
# COMPACT_ATOMS: atom_id res chain seq x y z
N ARG A 1 -6.95 -5.29 -3.60
CA ARG A 1 -7.27 -5.55 -2.17
C ARG A 1 -6.06 -5.07 -1.37
N TYR A 2 -6.28 -4.31 -0.30
CA TYR A 2 -5.21 -3.78 0.55
C TYR A 2 -5.11 -4.58 1.85
N GLU A 3 -3.92 -4.60 2.44
CA GLU A 3 -3.65 -5.26 3.71
C GLU A 3 -2.83 -4.34 4.61
N LEU A 4 -3.21 -4.26 5.87
CA LEU A 4 -2.55 -3.46 6.89
C LEU A 4 -2.39 -4.32 8.15
N PHE A 5 -1.18 -4.41 8.68
CA PHE A 5 -0.87 -5.24 9.85
C PHE A 5 -0.08 -4.44 10.88
N HIS A 6 -0.33 -4.70 12.15
CA HIS A 6 0.40 -4.09 13.26
C HIS A 6 1.35 -5.12 13.90
N LEU A 7 2.55 -5.26 13.33
CA LEU A 7 3.49 -6.36 13.62
C LEU A 7 3.90 -6.50 15.09
N ARG A 8 3.88 -5.42 15.88
CA ARG A 8 4.15 -5.51 17.33
C ARG A 8 3.09 -6.34 18.06
N ASP A 9 1.85 -6.22 17.64
CA ASP A 9 0.69 -6.83 18.31
C ASP A 9 0.20 -8.08 17.52
N ASP A 10 0.53 -8.16 16.23
CA ASP A 10 0.25 -9.27 15.31
C ASP A 10 1.48 -9.63 14.45
N PRO A 11 2.51 -10.27 15.05
CA PRO A 11 3.77 -10.58 14.36
C PRO A 11 3.66 -11.63 13.26
N TYR A 12 2.51 -12.30 13.15
CA TYR A 12 2.25 -13.35 12.16
C TYR A 12 1.18 -12.92 11.14
N GLU A 13 0.83 -11.63 11.09
CA GLU A 13 -0.05 -11.03 10.07
C GLU A 13 -1.43 -11.73 9.97
N LYS A 14 -1.97 -12.19 11.09
CA LYS A 14 -3.25 -12.90 11.13
C LYS A 14 -4.44 -11.96 11.03
N GLN A 15 -4.29 -10.71 11.45
CA GLN A 15 -5.36 -9.72 11.54
C GLN A 15 -5.11 -8.56 10.57
N ASN A 16 -5.81 -8.59 9.44
CA ASN A 16 -5.82 -7.48 8.50
C ASN A 16 -6.70 -6.32 9.03
N LEU A 17 -6.08 -5.17 9.26
CA LEU A 17 -6.68 -3.93 9.78
C LEU A 17 -7.14 -2.97 8.68
N ALA A 18 -6.97 -3.31 7.39
CA ALA A 18 -7.22 -2.37 6.28
C ALA A 18 -8.65 -1.82 6.26
N ALA A 19 -9.64 -2.63 6.68
CA ALA A 19 -11.04 -2.20 6.75
C ALA A 19 -11.39 -1.42 8.04
N THR A 20 -10.66 -1.66 9.13
CA THR A 20 -10.95 -1.07 10.45
C THR A 20 -10.12 0.18 10.74
N GLU A 21 -9.00 0.37 10.04
CA GLU A 21 -8.10 1.52 10.19
C GLU A 21 -7.82 2.23 8.85
N PRO A 22 -8.85 2.75 8.15
CA PRO A 22 -8.68 3.34 6.83
C PRO A 22 -7.79 4.59 6.83
N ALA A 23 -7.75 5.34 7.94
CA ALA A 23 -6.86 6.50 8.07
C ALA A 23 -5.37 6.09 8.08
N MET A 24 -5.02 5.05 8.85
CA MET A 24 -3.66 4.53 8.91
C MET A 24 -3.24 3.92 7.57
N LEU A 25 -4.15 3.16 6.95
CA LEU A 25 -3.92 2.58 5.63
C LEU A 25 -3.56 3.67 4.60
N ARG A 26 -4.35 4.74 4.50
CA ARG A 26 -4.05 5.85 3.59
C ARG A 26 -2.71 6.51 3.87
N GLN A 27 -2.40 6.75 5.15
CA GLN A 27 -1.15 7.37 5.55
C GLN A 27 0.05 6.51 5.12
N MET A 28 0.02 5.21 5.40
CA MET A 28 1.11 4.30 5.05
C MET A 28 1.25 4.12 3.55
N THR A 29 0.14 3.99 2.81
CA THR A 29 0.19 3.89 1.34
C THR A 29 0.75 5.16 0.71
N ALA A 30 0.36 6.34 1.19
CA ALA A 30 0.90 7.61 0.69
C ALA A 30 2.42 7.74 0.94
N ALA A 31 2.89 7.34 2.13
CA ALA A 31 4.31 7.33 2.45
C ALA A 31 5.09 6.33 1.56
N MET A 32 4.53 5.16 1.31
CA MET A 32 5.13 4.16 0.41
C MET A 32 5.24 4.70 -1.02
N ILE A 33 4.19 5.34 -1.55
CA ILE A 33 4.21 5.95 -2.89
C ILE A 33 5.32 6.99 -2.99
N ALA A 34 5.41 7.91 -2.02
CA ALA A 34 6.43 8.96 -2.01
C ALA A 34 7.86 8.38 -1.98
N ALA A 35 8.09 7.30 -1.23
CA ALA A 35 9.39 6.63 -1.20
C ALA A 35 9.72 5.96 -2.55
N LEU A 36 8.75 5.32 -3.20
CA LEU A 36 8.94 4.71 -4.51
C LEU A 36 9.26 5.76 -5.60
N ASP A 37 8.58 6.91 -5.56
CA ASP A 37 8.84 8.02 -6.47
C ASP A 37 10.25 8.59 -6.27
N ALA A 38 10.69 8.75 -5.01
CA ALA A 38 12.03 9.25 -4.68
C ALA A 38 13.15 8.31 -5.18
N GLU A 39 12.92 7.00 -5.10
CA GLU A 39 13.87 5.97 -5.57
C GLU A 39 13.72 5.67 -7.07
N GLN A 40 12.85 6.40 -7.78
CA GLN A 40 12.56 6.18 -9.21
C GLN A 40 12.22 4.71 -9.52
N ALA A 41 11.42 4.09 -8.66
CA ALA A 41 11.09 2.68 -8.76
C ALA A 41 10.46 2.34 -10.11
N LEU A 42 10.81 1.16 -10.64
CA LEU A 42 10.20 0.62 -11.85
C LEU A 42 8.90 -0.11 -11.49
N TYR A 43 7.91 0.00 -12.37
CA TYR A 43 6.60 -0.61 -12.17
C TYR A 43 6.32 -1.66 -13.26
N PRO A 44 5.52 -2.70 -12.93
CA PRO A 44 5.00 -3.61 -13.94
C PRO A 44 4.17 -2.83 -14.99
N VAL A 45 4.20 -3.30 -16.23
CA VAL A 45 3.45 -2.72 -17.34
C VAL A 45 2.34 -3.69 -17.74
N ALA A 46 1.12 -3.18 -17.85
CA ALA A 46 -0.03 -3.92 -18.35
C ALA A 46 0.12 -4.22 -19.85
N SER A 47 -0.74 -5.11 -20.37
CA SER A 47 -0.68 -5.50 -21.79
C SER A 47 -0.94 -4.34 -22.77
N ASP A 48 -1.58 -3.26 -22.31
CA ASP A 48 -1.84 -2.05 -23.08
C ASP A 48 -0.72 -1.00 -22.99
N GLY A 49 0.37 -1.29 -22.27
CA GLY A 49 1.49 -0.38 -22.07
C GLY A 49 1.36 0.53 -20.85
N THR A 50 0.30 0.42 -20.05
CA THR A 50 0.10 1.26 -18.86
C THR A 50 0.93 0.75 -17.68
N GLU A 51 1.63 1.65 -16.97
CA GLU A 51 2.29 1.32 -15.71
C GLU A 51 1.29 1.06 -14.58
N LEU A 52 1.48 -0.04 -13.85
CA LEU A 52 0.68 -0.41 -12.70
C LEU A 52 1.27 0.21 -11.43
N ARG A 53 0.82 1.42 -11.12
CA ARG A 53 1.25 2.18 -9.93
C ARG A 53 0.34 1.94 -8.73
N PRO A 54 0.89 1.93 -7.50
CA PRO A 54 0.08 1.94 -6.29
C PRO A 54 -0.72 3.24 -6.18
N VAL A 55 -1.95 3.15 -5.66
CA VAL A 55 -2.83 4.29 -5.42
C VAL A 55 -3.24 4.34 -3.96
N VAL A 56 -3.46 5.55 -3.43
CA VAL A 56 -3.99 5.72 -2.08
C VAL A 56 -5.44 5.19 -2.06
N PRO A 57 -5.82 4.34 -1.11
CA PRO A 57 -7.18 3.82 -1.04
C PRO A 57 -8.21 4.91 -0.70
N ASP A 58 -9.32 4.93 -1.43
CA ASP A 58 -10.51 5.68 -1.03
C ASP A 58 -11.18 4.93 0.13
N GLY A 59 -11.35 5.62 1.27
CA GLY A 59 -11.73 5.02 2.56
C GLY A 59 -13.16 4.51 2.64
#